data_AF-A0A951BBQ0-F1
#
_entry.id   AF-A0A951BBQ0-F1
#
_cell.length_a   1.000
_cell.length_b   1.000
_cell.length_c   1.000
_cell.angle_alpha   90.00
_cell.angle_beta   90.00
_cell.angle_gamma   90.00
#
_symmetry.space_group_name_H-M   'P 1'
#
loop_
_entity.id
_entity.type
_entity.pdbx_description
1 polymer ?
#
loop_
_entity_poly.entity_id
_entity_poly.type
_entity_poly.pdbx_seq_one_letter_code
_entity_poly.pdbx_strand_id
1 'polypeptide(L)'
;NTAAYQSEILRGALSSVPKGQIEAGASLGLSTYRIARHIVWPQAFLIALRPLGNELISMIKASALAAIVTLLDLMGQTRFIFARTFDFSVYLYAAVIYLAIVELIRRVWGRIDKAFSRHVIAAAR
;
A
#
# COMPACT_ATOMS: atom_id res chain seq x y z
N ASN A 1 -0.97 -9.73 -10.82
CA ASN A 1 0.30 -9.87 -10.08
C ASN A 1 0.13 -9.70 -8.56
N THR A 2 -0.49 -8.62 -8.08
CA THR A 2 -0.62 -8.34 -6.63
C THR A 2 -1.29 -9.47 -5.83
N ALA A 3 -2.35 -10.10 -6.36
CA ALA A 3 -3.00 -11.23 -5.69
C ALA A 3 -2.07 -12.44 -5.49
N ALA A 4 -1.19 -12.72 -6.46
CA ALA A 4 -0.20 -13.79 -6.34
C ALA A 4 0.85 -13.44 -5.26
N TYR A 5 1.32 -12.19 -5.24
CA TYR A 5 2.25 -11.70 -4.22
C TYR A 5 1.65 -11.77 -2.80
N GLN A 6 0.40 -11.34 -2.65
CA GLN A 6 -0.34 -11.43 -1.39
C GLN A 6 -0.55 -12.89 -0.95
N SER A 7 -0.84 -13.81 -1.88
CA SER A 7 -0.95 -15.24 -1.55
C SER A 7 0.36 -15.84 -1.06
N GLU A 8 1.49 -15.42 -1.61
CA GLU A 8 2.81 -15.88 -1.19
C GLU A 8 3.19 -15.31 0.19
N ILE A 9 2.83 -14.05 0.46
CA ILE A 9 2.97 -13.45 1.80
C ILE A 9 2.17 -14.23 2.84
N LEU A 10 0.90 -14.55 2.54
CA LEU A 10 0.05 -15.34 3.43
C LEU A 10 0.59 -16.76 3.63
N ARG A 11 1.06 -17.41 2.56
CA ARG A 11 1.68 -18.74 2.61
C ARG A 11 2.94 -18.75 3.47
N GLY A 12 3.80 -17.75 3.28
CA GLY A 12 5.02 -17.57 4.07
C GLY A 12 4.71 -17.31 5.53
N ALA A 13 3.70 -16.47 5.83
CA ALA A 13 3.29 -16.18 7.19
C ALA A 13 2.71 -17.41 7.91
N LEU A 14 1.88 -18.20 7.22
CA LEU A 14 1.32 -19.45 7.76
C LEU A 14 2.42 -20.49 8.02
N SER A 15 3.41 -20.58 7.13
CA SER A 15 4.56 -21.49 7.27
C SER A 15 5.55 -21.05 8.36
N SER A 16 5.51 -19.77 8.76
CA SER A 16 6.39 -19.21 9.79
C SER A 16 5.90 -19.46 11.22
N VAL A 17 4.66 -19.96 11.38
CA VAL A 17 4.14 -20.33 12.70
C VAL A 17 4.88 -21.59 13.20
N PRO A 18 5.47 -21.57 14.41
CA PRO A 18 6.21 -22.72 14.92
C PRO A 18 5.34 -23.98 15.04
N LYS A 19 5.82 -25.10 14.48
CA LYS A 19 5.10 -26.39 14.53
C LYS A 19 4.83 -26.87 15.96
N GLY A 20 5.71 -26.55 16.91
CA GLY A 20 5.54 -26.89 18.32
C GLY A 20 4.24 -26.35 18.93
N GLN A 21 3.67 -25.25 18.41
CA GLN A 21 2.37 -24.77 18.89
C GLN A 21 1.20 -25.64 18.43
N ILE A 22 1.32 -26.24 17.24
CA ILE A 22 0.34 -27.19 16.71
C ILE A 22 0.43 -28.50 17.51
N GLU A 23 1.65 -28.97 17.76
CA GLU A 23 1.92 -30.17 18.56
C GLU A 23 1.48 -30.02 20.02
N ALA A 24 1.68 -28.85 20.63
CA ALA A 24 1.19 -28.54 21.98
C ALA A 24 -0.34 -28.52 22.03
N GLY A 25 -1.01 -27.90 21.05
CA GLY A 25 -2.46 -27.90 20.95
C GLY A 25 -3.05 -29.30 20.78
N ALA A 26 -2.40 -30.14 19.97
CA ALA A 26 -2.79 -31.53 19.79
C ALA A 26 -2.59 -32.34 21.09
N SER A 27 -1.49 -32.10 21.82
CA SER A 27 -1.19 -32.75 23.11
C SER A 27 -2.22 -32.38 24.20
N LEU A 28 -2.83 -31.19 24.10
CA LEU A 28 -3.94 -30.75 24.95
C LEU A 28 -5.32 -31.27 24.48
N GLY A 29 -5.37 -32.14 23.46
CA GLY A 29 -6.61 -32.71 22.94
C GLY A 29 -7.47 -31.73 22.13
N LEU A 30 -6.92 -30.61 21.67
CA LEU A 30 -7.66 -29.67 20.83
C LEU A 30 -7.85 -30.23 19.42
N SER A 31 -9.04 -30.00 18.84
CA SER A 31 -9.28 -30.36 17.45
C SER A 31 -8.49 -29.46 16.50
N THR A 32 -8.13 -29.99 15.33
CA THR A 32 -7.38 -29.27 14.28
C THR A 32 -8.01 -27.92 13.93
N TYR A 33 -9.34 -27.84 13.90
CA TYR A 33 -10.05 -26.59 13.65
C TYR A 33 -9.83 -25.56 14.77
N ARG A 34 -9.83 -25.97 16.05
CA ARG A 34 -9.58 -25.06 17.18
C ARG A 34 -8.14 -24.55 17.16
N ILE A 35 -7.18 -25.45 16.91
CA ILE A 35 -5.76 -25.10 16.78
C ILE A 35 -5.58 -24.09 15.64
N ALA A 36 -6.14 -24.37 14.46
CA ALA A 36 -6.05 -23.46 13.32
C ALA A 36 -6.65 -22.08 13.65
N ARG A 37 -7.90 -22.03 14.13
CA ARG A 37 -8.64 -20.78 14.34
C ARG A 37 -8.10 -19.91 15.48
N HIS A 38 -7.65 -20.52 16.58
CA HIS A 38 -7.28 -19.77 17.81
C HIS A 38 -5.78 -19.63 18.00
N ILE A 39 -4.97 -20.48 17.37
CA ILE A 39 -3.51 -20.47 17.53
C ILE A 39 -2.87 -20.01 16.23
N VAL A 40 -3.04 -20.76 15.14
CA VAL A 40 -2.28 -20.56 13.91
C VAL A 40 -2.71 -19.29 13.16
N TRP A 41 -4.00 -19.10 12.88
CA TRP A 41 -4.50 -17.97 12.10
C TRP A 41 -4.19 -16.60 12.72
N PRO A 42 -4.41 -16.36 14.03
CA PRO A 42 -4.08 -15.07 14.64
C PRO A 42 -2.60 -14.71 14.55
N GLN A 43 -1.71 -15.69 14.75
CA GLN A 43 -0.26 -15.49 14.66
C GLN A 43 0.20 -15.28 13.22
N ALA A 44 -0.28 -16.10 12.30
CA ALA A 44 0.02 -15.95 10.88
C ALA A 44 -0.42 -14.57 10.37
N PHE A 45 -1.58 -14.05 10.81
CA PHE A 45 -2.05 -12.74 10.42
C PHE A 45 -1.15 -11.60 10.94
N LEU A 46 -0.71 -11.68 12.20
CA LEU A 46 0.24 -10.74 12.79
C LEU A 46 1.58 -10.73 12.02
N ILE A 47 2.08 -11.91 11.62
CA ILE A 47 3.30 -12.05 10.82
C ILE A 47 3.11 -11.46 9.41
N ALA A 48 1.95 -11.70 8.79
CA ALA A 48 1.63 -11.20 7.44
C ALA A 48 1.45 -9.68 7.39
N LEU A 49 1.08 -9.04 8.51
CA LEU A 49 0.70 -7.63 8.55
C LEU A 49 1.83 -6.69 8.05
N ARG A 50 3.07 -6.94 8.47
CA ARG A 50 4.24 -6.12 8.09
C ARG A 50 4.57 -6.20 6.58
N PRO A 51 4.73 -7.40 5.98
CA PRO A 51 4.94 -7.52 4.54
C PRO A 51 3.74 -7.05 3.70
N LEU A 52 2.49 -7.26 4.15
CA LEU A 52 1.32 -6.69 3.48
C LEU A 52 1.34 -5.15 3.49
N GLY A 53 1.79 -4.53 4.59
CA GLY A 53 2.00 -3.08 4.66
C GLY A 53 3.08 -2.58 3.69
N ASN A 54 4.18 -3.32 3.54
CA ASN A 54 5.23 -2.99 2.56
C ASN A 54 4.71 -3.08 1.12
N GLU A 55 3.93 -4.11 0.80
CA GLU A 55 3.32 -4.28 -0.52
C GLU A 55 2.34 -3.14 -0.84
N LEU A 56 1.55 -2.72 0.15
CA LEU A 56 0.69 -1.53 0.04
C LEU A 56 1.52 -0.28 -0.32
N ILE A 57 2.63 -0.01 0.38
CA ILE A 57 3.53 1.12 0.08
C ILE A 57 4.09 1.02 -1.35
N SER A 58 4.46 -0.17 -1.79
CA SER A 58 4.93 -0.39 -3.17
C SER A 58 3.84 -0.15 -4.20
N MET A 59 2.60 -0.57 -3.95
CA MET A 59 1.45 -0.25 -4.81
C MET A 59 1.21 1.26 -4.91
N ILE A 60 1.43 1.98 -3.80
CA ILE A 60 1.32 3.44 -3.77
C ILE A 60 2.43 4.10 -4.58
N LYS A 61 3.66 3.59 -4.50
CA LYS A 61 4.76 4.03 -5.37
C LYS A 61 4.47 3.70 -6.84
N ALA A 62 3.85 2.56 -7.13
CA ALA A 62 3.40 2.24 -8.47
C ALA A 62 2.32 3.25 -8.95
N SER A 63 1.48 3.77 -8.05
CA SER A 63 0.57 4.88 -8.40
C SER A 63 1.28 6.23 -8.62
N ALA A 64 2.53 6.41 -8.20
CA ALA A 64 3.34 7.58 -8.59
C ALA A 64 3.58 7.64 -10.11
N LEU A 65 3.47 6.51 -10.80
CA LEU A 65 3.51 6.44 -12.26
C LEU A 65 2.35 7.23 -12.89
N ALA A 66 1.18 7.27 -12.24
CA ALA A 66 0.08 8.11 -12.67
C ALA A 66 0.44 9.61 -12.58
N ALA A 67 1.10 10.04 -11.51
CA ALA A 67 1.56 11.43 -11.36
C ALA A 67 2.60 11.81 -12.43
N ILE A 68 3.49 10.89 -12.80
CA ILE A 68 4.44 11.08 -13.90
C ILE A 68 3.72 11.21 -15.24
N VAL A 69 2.75 10.33 -15.53
CA VAL A 69 1.95 10.39 -16.77
C VAL A 69 1.18 11.71 -16.85
N THR A 70 0.53 12.13 -15.76
CA THR A 70 -0.16 13.43 -15.69
C THR A 70 0.78 14.60 -15.93
N LEU A 71 2.01 14.55 -15.40
CA LEU A 71 3.01 15.58 -15.65
C LEU A 71 3.44 15.61 -17.13
N LEU A 72 3.64 14.44 -17.74
CA LEU A 72 3.99 14.34 -19.16
C LEU A 72 2.88 14.92 -20.05
N ASP A 73 1.62 14.61 -19.76
CA ASP A 73 0.47 15.16 -20.49
C ASP A 73 0.37 16.69 -20.32
N LEU A 74 0.50 17.19 -19.09
CA LEU A 74 0.45 18.62 -18.80
C LEU A 74 1.60 19.38 -19.50
N MET A 75 2.82 18.83 -19.45
CA MET A 75 3.97 19.41 -20.13
C MET A 75 3.84 19.34 -21.65
N GLY A 76 3.18 18.30 -22.18
CA GLY A 76 2.84 18.19 -23.60
C GLY A 76 1.95 19.35 -24.06
N GLN A 77 0.87 19.61 -23.33
CA GLN A 77 -0.04 20.74 -23.63
C GLN A 77 0.66 22.10 -23.44
N THR A 78 1.46 22.24 -22.38
CA THR A 78 2.24 23.46 -22.09
C THR A 78 3.17 23.80 -23.26
N ARG A 79 3.92 22.80 -23.77
CA ARG A 79 4.81 22.97 -24.93
C ARG A 79 4.03 23.29 -26.21
N PHE A 80 2.88 22.66 -26.42
CA PHE A 80 2.03 22.92 -27.59
C PHE A 80 1.52 24.36 -27.63
N ILE A 81 1.05 24.88 -26.50
CA ILE A 81 0.59 26.27 -26.38
C ILE A 81 1.77 27.22 -26.57
N PHE A 82 2.89 26.97 -25.88
CA PHE A 82 4.10 27.78 -26.00
C PHE A 82 4.61 27.87 -27.44
N ALA A 83 4.59 26.76 -28.20
CA ALA A 83 5.02 26.76 -29.60
C ALA A 83 4.16 27.66 -30.52
N ARG A 84 2.94 28.03 -30.09
CA ARG A 84 2.04 28.91 -30.84
C ARG A 84 2.08 30.36 -30.35
N THR A 85 2.23 30.58 -29.05
CA THR A 85 2.17 31.92 -28.44
C THR A 85 3.53 32.50 -28.09
N PHE A 86 4.58 31.67 -27.99
CA PHE A 86 5.91 32.01 -27.46
C PHE A 86 5.89 32.67 -26.07
N ASP A 87 4.79 32.51 -25.32
CA ASP A 87 4.60 33.11 -24.02
C ASP A 87 5.12 32.18 -22.90
N PHE A 88 6.19 32.60 -22.22
CA PHE A 88 6.77 31.85 -21.10
C PHE A 88 5.84 31.74 -19.89
N SER A 89 4.85 32.63 -19.76
CA SER A 89 3.86 32.61 -18.67
C SER A 89 3.09 31.28 -18.61
N VAL A 90 2.96 30.59 -19.74
CA VAL A 90 2.32 29.27 -19.85
C VAL A 90 2.98 28.22 -18.95
N TYR A 91 4.32 28.26 -18.79
CA TYR A 91 5.04 27.37 -17.88
C TYR A 91 4.76 27.69 -16.40
N LEU A 92 4.54 28.95 -16.07
CA LEU A 92 4.16 29.35 -14.71
C LEU A 92 2.77 28.81 -14.37
N TYR A 93 1.80 28.94 -15.28
CA TYR A 93 0.46 28.36 -15.10
C TYR A 93 0.51 26.84 -14.96
N ALA A 94 1.31 26.16 -15.78
CA ALA A 94 1.51 24.71 -15.68
C ALA A 94 2.12 24.30 -14.33
N ALA A 95 3.11 25.04 -13.83
CA ALA A 95 3.71 24.79 -12.52
C ALA A 95 2.69 24.92 -11.38
N VAL A 96 1.84 25.95 -11.42
CA VAL A 96 0.77 26.16 -10.43
C VAL A 96 -0.27 25.04 -10.48
N ILE A 97 -0.71 24.65 -11.69
CA ILE A 97 -1.67 23.55 -11.89
C ILE A 97 -1.10 22.24 -11.36
N TYR A 98 0.15 21.92 -11.71
CA TYR A 98 0.81 20.72 -11.23
C TYR A 98 0.93 20.70 -9.70
N LEU A 99 1.37 21.82 -9.10
CA LEU A 99 1.47 21.95 -7.65
C LEU A 99 0.11 21.76 -6.97
N ALA A 100 -0.97 22.31 -7.54
CA ALA A 100 -2.33 22.10 -7.04
C ALA A 100 -2.75 20.62 -7.10
N ILE A 101 -2.46 19.92 -8.20
CA ILE A 101 -2.75 18.49 -8.37
C ILE A 101 -1.96 17.65 -7.34
N VAL A 102 -0.65 17.88 -7.22
CA VAL A 102 0.21 17.16 -6.27
C VAL A 102 -0.25 17.39 -4.83
N GLU A 103 -0.57 18.63 -4.48
CA GLU A 103 -1.05 18.98 -3.14
C GLU A 103 -2.42 18.34 -2.85
N LEU A 104 -3.33 18.30 -3.83
CA LEU A 104 -4.61 17.62 -3.71
C LEU A 104 -4.41 16.12 -3.45
N ILE A 105 -3.61 15.45 -4.28
CA ILE A 105 -3.31 14.01 -4.15
C ILE A 105 -2.66 13.75 -2.79
N ARG A 106 -1.67 14.55 -2.39
CA ARG A 106 -0.99 14.44 -1.09
C ARG A 106 -1.98 14.56 0.08
N ARG A 107 -2.91 15.50 0.02
CA ARG A 107 -3.95 15.68 1.05
C ARG A 107 -4.92 14.52 1.11
N VAL A 108 -5.41 14.06 -0.04
CA VAL A 108 -6.30 12.89 -0.13
C VAL A 108 -5.59 11.66 0.43
N TRP A 109 -4.36 11.42 -0.03
CA TRP A 109 -3.51 10.33 0.44
C TRP A 109 -3.28 10.39 1.95
N GLY A 110 -2.89 11.55 2.48
CA GLY A 110 -2.66 11.74 3.92
C GLY A 110 -3.90 11.56 4.78
N ARG A 111 -5.11 11.84 4.26
CA ARG A 111 -6.36 11.54 4.97
C ARG A 111 -6.68 10.05 4.97
N ILE A 112 -6.47 9.37 3.85
CA ILE A 112 -6.62 7.92 3.73
C ILE A 112 -5.64 7.23 4.68
N ASP A 113 -4.37 7.59 4.63
CA ASP A 113 -3.32 7.01 5.48
C ASP A 113 -3.59 7.23 6.97
N LYS A 114 -4.03 8.43 7.39
CA LYS A 114 -4.44 8.65 8.79
C LYS A 114 -5.63 7.79 9.22
N ALA A 115 -6.55 7.47 8.33
CA ALA A 115 -7.69 6.59 8.63
C ALA A 115 -7.22 5.13 8.83
N PHE A 116 -6.28 4.65 8.01
CA PHE A 116 -5.73 3.29 8.12
C PHE A 116 -4.71 3.14 9.26
N SER A 117 -3.81 4.11 9.45
CA SER A 117 -2.76 4.07 10.47
C SER A 117 -3.29 4.10 11.91
N ARG A 118 -4.50 4.63 12.15
CA ARG A 118 -5.17 4.54 13.47
C ARG A 118 -5.39 3.09 13.92
N HIS A 119 -5.51 2.14 13.00
CA HIS A 119 -5.78 0.74 13.31
C HIS A 119 -4.49 -0.09 13.49
N VAL A 120 -3.39 0.30 12.84
CA VAL A 120 -2.10 -0.41 12.92
C VAL A 120 -1.34 -0.10 14.22
N ILE A 121 -1.39 1.16 14.68
CA ILE A 121 -0.69 1.57 15.92
C ILE A 121 -1.44 1.07 17.17
N ALA A 122 -2.77 0.95 17.11
CA ALA A 122 -3.57 0.40 18.20
C ALA A 122 -3.39 -1.12 18.41
N ALA A 123 -2.96 -1.85 17.37
CA ALA A 123 -2.71 -3.30 17.42
C ALA A 123 -1.25 -3.65 17.80
N ALA A 124 -0.37 -2.65 17.94
CA ALA A 124 1.04 -2.81 18.30
C ALA A 124 1.36 -2.42 19.76
N ARG A 125 0.34 -2.13 20.56
CA ARG A 125 0.39 -2.01 22.03
C ARG A 125 -0.33 -3.18 22.65
#